data_AF-A0A7D5LAL0-F1
#
_entry.id   AF-A0A7D5LAL0-F1
#
_cell.length_a   1.000
_cell.length_b   1.000
_cell.length_c   1.000
_cell.angle_alpha   90.00
_cell.angle_beta   90.00
_cell.angle_gamma   90.00
#
_symmetry.space_group_name_H-M   'P 1'
#
loop_
_entity.id
_entity.type
_entity.pdbx_description
1 polymer ?
#
loop_
_entity_poly.entity_id
_entity_poly.type
_entity_poly.pdbx_seq_one_letter_code
_entity_poly.pdbx_strand_id
1 'polypeptide(L)'
;MKRATTLLLISLFFSVASGAAAPETPRDVNPGVIGPDHPLYSIDLAVDDTLQRIGVKPPGEIAHERASEAFVAAEANLTEARDRALTALNRTVGQANGLRDGTGLENAQALLTELQETAPAEAQDGLQDALDAVSEAKNRFPTDLGPSGPTEVPE
;
A
#
# COMPACT_ATOMS: atom_id res chain seq x y z
N MET A 1 -71.12 20.72 22.22
CA MET A 1 -69.98 21.32 21.49
C MET A 1 -68.84 21.53 22.47
N LYS A 2 -67.80 20.71 22.42
CA LYS A 2 -66.56 20.86 23.20
C LYS A 2 -65.41 20.60 22.24
N ARG A 3 -64.59 21.61 21.95
CA ARG A 3 -63.32 21.44 21.22
C ARG A 3 -62.22 21.33 22.27
N ALA A 4 -61.62 20.15 22.37
CA ALA A 4 -60.40 19.94 23.14
C ALA A 4 -59.22 20.20 22.20
N THR A 5 -58.45 21.24 22.49
CA THR A 5 -57.24 21.62 21.77
C THR A 5 -56.09 20.77 22.31
N THR A 6 -55.61 19.81 21.53
CA THR A 6 -54.43 19.01 21.87
C THR A 6 -53.17 19.76 21.40
N LEU A 7 -52.35 20.24 22.33
CA LEU A 7 -50.99 20.70 22.06
C LEU A 7 -50.08 19.48 21.85
N LEU A 8 -49.40 19.42 20.71
CA LEU A 8 -48.35 18.47 20.42
C LEU A 8 -47.00 19.14 20.76
N LEU A 9 -46.34 18.70 21.85
CA LEU A 9 -44.94 19.04 22.12
C LEU A 9 -44.03 18.11 21.31
N ILE A 10 -43.25 18.68 20.40
CA ILE A 10 -42.18 17.96 19.69
C ILE A 10 -40.86 18.25 20.44
N SER A 11 -40.38 17.26 21.18
CA SER A 11 -39.06 17.30 21.82
C SER A 11 -38.01 16.81 20.82
N LEU A 12 -37.23 17.74 20.27
CA LEU A 12 -36.10 17.45 19.39
C LEU A 12 -34.88 17.08 20.24
N PHE A 13 -34.53 15.80 20.30
CA PHE A 13 -33.26 15.33 20.90
C PHE A 13 -32.11 15.61 19.91
N PHE A 14 -31.26 16.58 20.25
CA PHE A 14 -29.96 16.77 19.62
C PHE A 14 -28.98 15.73 20.21
N SER A 15 -28.77 14.62 19.51
CA SER A 15 -27.67 13.71 19.83
C SER A 15 -26.37 14.32 19.29
N VAL A 16 -25.58 14.92 20.19
CA VAL A 16 -24.19 15.28 19.90
C VAL A 16 -23.40 13.97 19.88
N ALA A 17 -23.14 13.45 18.68
CA ALA A 17 -22.17 12.37 18.52
C ALA A 17 -20.77 12.95 18.76
N SER A 18 -20.25 12.75 19.97
CA SER A 18 -18.84 12.96 20.27
C SER A 18 -18.04 11.90 19.53
N GLY A 19 -17.56 12.23 18.33
CA GLY A 19 -16.60 11.41 17.60
C GLY A 19 -15.32 11.31 18.42
N ALA A 20 -15.08 10.16 19.05
CA ALA A 20 -13.78 9.84 19.60
C ALA A 20 -12.81 9.70 18.41
N ALA A 21 -11.88 10.64 18.27
CA ALA A 21 -10.75 10.48 17.36
C ALA A 21 -9.98 9.23 17.80
N ALA A 22 -9.89 8.23 16.91
CA ALA A 22 -9.06 7.06 17.14
C ALA A 22 -7.59 7.52 17.29
N PRO A 23 -6.79 6.88 18.15
CA PRO A 23 -5.37 7.18 18.25
C PRO A 23 -4.71 6.85 16.91
N GLU A 24 -4.20 7.86 16.19
CA GLU A 24 -3.36 7.64 15.01
C GLU A 24 -2.08 6.96 15.47
N THR A 25 -1.95 5.68 15.14
CA THR A 25 -0.66 4.99 15.21
C THR A 25 0.25 5.68 14.18
N PRO A 26 1.49 6.04 14.53
CA PRO A 26 2.39 6.69 13.57
C PRO A 26 2.50 5.83 12.30
N ARG A 27 2.10 6.40 11.16
CA ARG A 27 2.15 5.72 9.86
C ARG A 27 3.61 5.56 9.44
N ASP A 28 4.04 4.32 9.23
CA ASP A 28 5.39 4.02 8.72
C ASP A 28 5.39 4.16 7.19
N VAL A 29 5.56 5.40 6.72
CA VAL A 29 5.62 5.75 5.29
C VAL A 29 7.07 6.08 4.94
N ASN A 30 7.64 5.34 4.00
CA ASN A 30 9.04 5.47 3.59
C ASN A 30 9.15 5.45 2.05
N PRO A 31 8.79 6.52 1.34
CA PRO A 31 8.86 6.56 -0.12
C PRO A 31 10.31 6.73 -0.59
N GLY A 32 10.57 6.35 -1.84
CA GLY A 32 11.88 6.52 -2.46
C GLY A 32 12.26 7.99 -2.63
N VAL A 33 13.53 8.23 -2.96
CA VAL A 33 14.07 9.60 -3.11
C VAL A 33 13.48 10.30 -4.34
N ILE A 34 13.13 9.51 -5.38
CA ILE A 34 12.49 10.00 -6.59
C ILE A 34 11.09 9.39 -6.64
N GLY A 35 10.05 10.22 -6.52
CA GLY A 35 8.67 9.77 -6.53
C GLY A 35 8.19 9.27 -7.90
N PRO A 36 7.08 8.51 -7.94
CA PRO A 36 6.52 7.92 -9.16
C PRO A 36 5.99 8.94 -10.18
N ASP A 37 5.78 10.18 -9.77
CA ASP A 37 5.39 11.31 -10.62
C ASP A 37 6.57 11.95 -11.36
N HIS A 38 7.81 11.68 -10.93
CA HIS A 38 9.01 12.29 -11.49
C HIS A 38 9.49 11.58 -12.78
N PRO A 39 9.98 12.30 -13.81
CA PRO A 39 10.45 11.70 -15.07
C PRO A 39 11.65 10.76 -14.93
N LEU A 40 12.42 10.89 -13.84
CA LEU A 40 13.56 10.02 -13.54
C LEU A 40 13.21 8.82 -12.65
N TYR A 41 11.93 8.58 -12.36
CA TYR A 41 11.50 7.47 -11.50
C TYR A 41 12.03 6.11 -11.97
N SER A 42 12.16 5.90 -13.29
CA SER A 42 12.75 4.68 -13.84
C SER A 42 14.21 4.44 -13.42
N ILE A 43 14.95 5.50 -13.08
CA ILE A 43 16.32 5.38 -12.57
C ILE A 43 16.28 4.85 -11.14
N ASP A 44 15.37 5.34 -10.30
CA ASP A 44 15.18 4.88 -8.93
C ASP A 44 14.83 3.38 -8.90
N LEU A 45 13.89 2.96 -9.74
CA LEU A 45 13.55 1.55 -9.91
C LEU A 45 14.75 0.69 -10.34
N ALA A 46 15.61 1.20 -11.23
CA ALA A 46 16.79 0.47 -11.69
C ALA A 46 17.89 0.39 -10.63
N VAL A 47 18.05 1.45 -9.82
CA VAL A 47 18.95 1.46 -8.67
C VAL A 47 18.49 0.41 -7.66
N ASP A 48 17.21 0.39 -7.33
CA ASP A 48 16.65 -0.58 -6.39
C ASP A 48 16.78 -2.04 -6.86
N ASP A 49 16.47 -2.33 -8.13
CA ASP A 49 16.71 -3.65 -8.73
C ASP A 49 18.21 -4.04 -8.66
N THR A 50 19.11 -3.08 -8.88
CA THR A 50 20.55 -3.34 -8.74
C THR A 50 20.94 -3.65 -7.30
N LEU A 51 20.49 -2.85 -6.34
CA LEU A 51 20.76 -3.04 -4.91
C LEU A 51 20.17 -4.35 -4.39
N GLN A 52 19.01 -4.75 -4.90
CA GLN A 52 18.39 -6.04 -4.62
C GLN A 52 19.25 -7.21 -5.11
N ARG A 53 19.69 -7.16 -6.37
CA ARG A 53 20.49 -8.23 -6.99
C ARG A 53 21.83 -8.46 -6.30
N ILE A 54 22.46 -7.39 -5.82
CA ILE A 54 23.72 -7.50 -5.07
C ILE A 54 23.51 -7.77 -3.57
N GLY A 55 22.26 -7.94 -3.13
CA GLY A 55 21.90 -8.29 -1.76
C GLY A 55 22.06 -7.15 -0.75
N VAL A 56 22.11 -5.90 -1.21
CA VAL A 56 22.24 -4.72 -0.34
C VAL A 56 20.88 -4.27 0.20
N LYS A 57 19.82 -4.31 -0.64
CA LYS A 57 18.47 -3.90 -0.26
C LYS A 57 17.51 -5.09 -0.41
N PRO A 58 16.86 -5.57 0.67
CA PRO A 58 15.98 -6.72 0.57
C PRO A 58 14.68 -6.39 -0.20
N PRO A 59 14.10 -7.37 -0.93
CA PRO A 59 12.84 -7.20 -1.64
C PRO A 59 11.70 -6.64 -0.77
N GLY A 60 11.62 -7.03 0.50
CA GLY A 60 10.60 -6.53 1.42
C GLY A 60 10.69 -5.03 1.68
N GLU A 61 11.89 -4.48 1.82
CA GLU A 61 12.08 -3.03 2.01
C GLU A 61 11.70 -2.26 0.75
N ILE A 62 12.05 -2.77 -0.43
CA ILE A 62 11.61 -2.16 -1.70
C ILE A 62 10.09 -2.24 -1.82
N ALA A 63 9.45 -3.34 -1.40
CA ALA A 63 7.99 -3.44 -1.42
C ALA A 63 7.33 -2.41 -0.49
N HIS A 64 7.86 -2.21 0.71
CA HIS A 64 7.40 -1.15 1.61
C HIS A 64 7.55 0.24 0.98
N GLU A 65 8.66 0.49 0.29
CA GLU A 65 8.89 1.75 -0.42
C GLU A 65 7.86 1.99 -1.53
N ARG A 66 7.58 0.99 -2.38
CA ARG A 66 6.59 1.14 -3.45
C ARG A 66 5.16 1.29 -2.93
N ALA A 67 4.82 0.63 -1.82
CA ALA A 67 3.55 0.87 -1.13
C ALA A 67 3.47 2.30 -0.56
N SER A 68 4.56 2.81 0.00
CA SER A 68 4.65 4.19 0.50
C SER A 68 4.50 5.23 -0.61
N GLU A 69 5.09 4.97 -1.77
CA GLU A 69 4.93 5.83 -2.96
C GLU A 69 3.51 5.83 -3.50
N ALA A 70 2.86 4.66 -3.55
CA ALA A 70 1.46 4.55 -3.93
C ALA A 70 0.57 5.33 -2.97
N PHE A 71 0.83 5.21 -1.67
CA PHE A 71 0.13 5.95 -0.61
C PHE A 71 0.28 7.47 -0.77
N VAL A 72 1.52 7.96 -0.89
CA VAL A 72 1.81 9.40 -1.07
C VAL A 72 1.20 9.94 -2.37
N ALA A 73 1.28 9.18 -3.46
CA ALA A 73 0.68 9.57 -4.73
C ALA A 73 -0.85 9.65 -4.63
N ALA A 74 -1.49 8.74 -3.90
CA ALA A 74 -2.92 8.77 -3.68
C ALA A 74 -3.37 9.97 -2.84
N GLU A 75 -2.68 10.28 -1.75
CA GLU A 75 -2.91 11.49 -0.94
C GLU A 75 -2.79 12.77 -1.78
N ALA A 76 -1.87 12.78 -2.76
CA ALA A 76 -1.68 13.88 -3.69
C ALA A 76 -2.66 13.88 -4.89
N ASN A 77 -3.60 12.93 -4.97
CA ASN A 77 -4.52 12.73 -6.10
C ASN A 77 -3.81 12.50 -7.46
N LEU A 78 -2.63 11.86 -7.43
CA LEU A 78 -1.82 11.54 -8.60
C LEU A 78 -2.08 10.10 -9.06
N THR A 79 -3.23 9.85 -9.69
CA THR A 79 -3.69 8.52 -10.13
C THR A 79 -2.62 7.74 -10.91
N GLU A 80 -2.03 8.35 -11.94
CA GLU A 80 -1.00 7.68 -12.77
C GLU A 80 0.28 7.36 -12.00
N ALA A 81 0.62 8.17 -11.00
CA ALA A 81 1.81 7.96 -10.18
C ALA A 81 1.57 6.82 -9.18
N ARG A 82 0.38 6.77 -8.57
CA ARG A 82 -0.06 5.65 -7.75
C ARG A 82 -0.02 4.34 -8.55
N ASP A 83 -0.63 4.31 -9.73
CA ASP A 83 -0.70 3.07 -10.53
C ASP A 83 0.68 2.60 -11.00
N ARG A 84 1.59 3.54 -11.28
CA ARG A 84 3.01 3.24 -11.54
C ARG A 84 3.70 2.60 -10.33
N ALA A 85 3.50 3.14 -9.13
CA ALA A 85 4.05 2.59 -7.90
C ALA A 85 3.48 1.19 -7.58
N LEU A 86 2.16 0.98 -7.74
CA LEU A 86 1.53 -0.33 -7.58
C LEU A 86 2.06 -1.36 -8.59
N THR A 87 2.29 -0.95 -9.83
CA THR A 87 2.92 -1.82 -10.85
C THR A 87 4.35 -2.20 -10.45
N ALA A 88 5.14 -1.26 -9.92
CA ALA A 88 6.50 -1.54 -9.43
C ALA A 88 6.48 -2.45 -8.19
N LEU A 89 5.52 -2.26 -7.30
CA LEU A 89 5.29 -3.12 -6.14
C LEU A 89 5.06 -4.57 -6.57
N ASN A 90 4.13 -4.80 -7.51
CA ASN A 90 3.79 -6.15 -8.00
C ASN A 90 5.00 -6.89 -8.60
N ARG A 91 5.94 -6.18 -9.21
CA ARG A 91 7.20 -6.77 -9.70
C ARG A 91 8.14 -7.15 -8.56
N THR A 92 8.23 -6.28 -7.55
CA THR A 92 9.13 -6.45 -6.41
C THR A 92 8.72 -7.64 -5.55
N VAL A 93 7.42 -7.77 -5.25
CA VAL A 93 6.90 -8.85 -4.40
C VAL A 93 7.07 -10.24 -5.01
N GLY A 94 7.28 -10.35 -6.33
CA GLY A 94 7.64 -11.61 -7.00
C GLY A 94 8.96 -12.21 -6.51
N GLN A 95 9.85 -11.40 -5.93
CA GLN A 95 11.15 -11.84 -5.39
C GLN A 95 11.19 -11.87 -3.85
N ALA A 96 10.12 -11.41 -3.20
CA ALA A 96 10.02 -11.37 -1.74
C ALA A 96 9.46 -12.69 -1.16
N ASN A 97 9.77 -12.98 0.11
CA ASN A 97 9.22 -14.09 0.86
C ASN A 97 9.04 -13.76 2.35
N GLY A 98 8.07 -14.38 3.00
CA GLY A 98 7.73 -14.10 4.40
C GLY A 98 8.86 -14.30 5.41
N LEU A 99 9.80 -15.23 5.15
CA LEU A 99 10.89 -15.54 6.09
C LEU A 99 11.96 -14.45 6.15
N ARG A 100 12.27 -13.82 5.01
CA ARG A 100 13.34 -12.81 4.92
C ARG A 100 12.82 -11.39 4.84
N ASP A 101 11.63 -11.22 4.29
CA ASP A 101 11.06 -9.93 3.90
C ASP A 101 9.83 -9.54 4.74
N GLY A 102 9.52 -10.33 5.78
CA GLY A 102 8.28 -10.24 6.55
C GLY A 102 7.91 -8.84 7.02
N THR A 103 8.84 -8.12 7.65
CA THR A 103 8.58 -6.76 8.17
C THR A 103 8.24 -5.77 7.06
N GLY A 104 9.01 -5.75 5.96
CA GLY A 104 8.72 -4.86 4.84
C GLY A 104 7.40 -5.19 4.14
N LEU A 105 7.08 -6.48 4.02
CA LEU A 105 5.79 -6.93 3.49
C LEU A 105 4.60 -6.63 4.42
N GLU A 106 4.79 -6.69 5.74
CA GLU A 106 3.80 -6.27 6.74
C GLU A 106 3.49 -4.78 6.63
N ASN A 107 4.53 -3.95 6.54
CA ASN A 107 4.39 -2.51 6.35
C ASN A 107 3.71 -2.18 5.01
N ALA A 108 4.11 -2.84 3.92
CA ALA A 108 3.48 -2.69 2.61
C ALA A 108 1.99 -3.03 2.66
N GLN A 109 1.63 -4.17 3.29
CA GLN A 109 0.24 -4.58 3.44
C GLN A 109 -0.58 -3.56 4.23
N ALA A 110 -0.04 -3.05 5.35
CA ALA A 110 -0.73 -2.07 6.18
C ALA A 110 -1.08 -0.80 5.40
N LEU A 111 -0.13 -0.25 4.63
CA LEU A 111 -0.36 0.93 3.80
C LEU A 111 -1.38 0.69 2.69
N LEU A 112 -1.31 -0.48 2.04
CA LEU A 112 -2.27 -0.82 0.98
C LEU A 112 -3.69 -1.03 1.53
N THR A 113 -3.85 -1.61 2.73
CA THR A 113 -5.16 -1.76 3.37
C THR A 113 -5.76 -0.40 3.69
N GLU A 114 -4.98 0.51 4.27
CA GLU A 114 -5.44 1.89 4.53
C GLU A 114 -5.81 2.61 3.22
N LEU A 115 -5.00 2.44 2.18
CA LEU A 115 -5.27 3.03 0.87
C LEU A 115 -6.55 2.43 0.24
N GLN A 116 -6.80 1.13 0.39
CA GLN A 116 -8.01 0.49 -0.13
C GLN A 116 -9.29 1.04 0.53
N GLU A 117 -9.25 1.36 1.82
CA GLU A 117 -10.41 1.92 2.54
C GLU A 117 -10.81 3.32 2.05
N THR A 118 -9.86 4.06 1.46
CA THR A 118 -10.02 5.47 1.08
C THR A 118 -10.02 5.70 -0.43
N ALA A 119 -9.58 4.73 -1.22
CA ALA A 119 -9.41 4.86 -2.66
C ALA A 119 -10.75 4.89 -3.43
N PRO A 120 -10.79 5.65 -4.55
CA PRO A 120 -11.95 5.68 -5.44
C PRO A 120 -12.19 4.32 -6.10
N ALA A 121 -13.43 4.07 -6.55
CA ALA A 121 -13.86 2.77 -7.06
C ALA A 121 -12.98 2.26 -8.22
N GLU A 122 -12.50 3.15 -9.08
CA GLU A 122 -11.65 2.83 -10.24
C GLU A 122 -10.26 2.32 -9.83
N ALA A 123 -9.84 2.53 -8.59
CA ALA A 123 -8.54 2.11 -8.07
C ALA A 123 -8.62 0.81 -7.25
N GLN A 124 -9.84 0.39 -6.88
CA GLN A 124 -10.06 -0.72 -5.96
C GLN A 124 -9.47 -2.03 -6.50
N ASP A 125 -9.67 -2.33 -7.78
CA ASP A 125 -9.17 -3.56 -8.40
C ASP A 125 -7.64 -3.62 -8.36
N GLY A 126 -6.95 -2.56 -8.77
CA GLY A 126 -5.48 -2.51 -8.77
C GLY A 126 -4.88 -2.55 -7.36
N LEU A 127 -5.57 -2.01 -6.36
CA LEU A 127 -5.18 -2.09 -4.95
C LEU A 127 -5.40 -3.49 -4.38
N GLN A 128 -6.52 -4.14 -4.74
CA GLN A 128 -6.79 -5.52 -4.35
C GLN A 128 -5.74 -6.46 -4.94
N ASP A 129 -5.40 -6.31 -6.22
CA ASP A 129 -4.35 -7.10 -6.87
C ASP A 129 -3.00 -6.95 -6.13
N ALA A 130 -2.64 -5.73 -5.74
CA ALA A 130 -1.42 -5.46 -5.00
C ALA A 130 -1.45 -6.07 -3.58
N LEU A 131 -2.59 -5.98 -2.89
CA LEU A 131 -2.78 -6.61 -1.58
C LEU A 131 -2.66 -8.12 -1.65
N ASP A 132 -3.27 -8.74 -2.66
CA ASP A 132 -3.20 -10.18 -2.88
C ASP A 132 -1.76 -10.62 -3.16
N ALA A 133 -1.03 -9.87 -3.99
CA ALA A 133 0.37 -10.16 -4.31
C ALA A 133 1.30 -10.02 -3.08
N VAL A 134 1.11 -9.00 -2.25
CA VAL A 134 1.85 -8.83 -0.98
C VAL A 134 1.50 -9.96 -0.01
N SER A 135 0.21 -10.29 0.13
CA SER A 135 -0.26 -11.38 0.98
C SER A 135 0.32 -12.73 0.54
N GLU A 136 0.37 -13.00 -0.76
CA GLU A 136 0.98 -14.20 -1.30
C GLU A 136 2.49 -14.25 -0.98
N ALA A 137 3.21 -13.14 -1.20
CA ALA A 137 4.64 -13.06 -0.88
C ALA A 137 4.93 -13.30 0.61
N LYS A 138 4.08 -12.79 1.52
CA LYS A 138 4.19 -13.05 2.97
C LYS A 138 4.05 -14.52 3.33
N ASN A 139 3.26 -15.27 2.57
CA ASN A 139 3.03 -16.68 2.80
C ASN A 139 3.99 -17.59 2.01
N ARG A 140 4.83 -17.01 1.14
CA ARG A 140 5.78 -17.73 0.30
C ARG A 140 6.99 -18.19 1.11
N PHE A 141 7.42 -19.43 0.89
CA PHE A 141 8.68 -19.93 1.42
C PHE A 141 9.82 -19.75 0.41
N PRO A 142 11.08 -19.59 0.87
CA PRO A 142 12.23 -19.43 -0.03
C PRO A 142 12.40 -20.55 -1.07
N THR A 143 11.95 -21.77 -0.74
CA THR A 143 11.99 -22.93 -1.65
C THR A 143 11.10 -22.77 -2.88
N ASP A 144 10.11 -21.86 -2.80
CA ASP A 144 9.12 -21.65 -3.86
C ASP A 144 9.60 -20.63 -4.90
N LEU A 145 10.70 -19.91 -4.62
CA LEU A 145 11.28 -18.89 -5.49
C LEU A 145 12.23 -19.46 -6.58
N GLY A 146 12.44 -20.78 -6.61
CA GLY A 146 13.40 -21.43 -7.51
C GLY A 146 14.86 -21.11 -7.16
N PRO A 147 15.86 -21.75 -7.79
CA PRO A 147 17.25 -21.41 -7.55
C PRO A 147 17.53 -19.99 -8.04
N SER A 148 17.85 -19.09 -7.12
CA SER A 148 18.52 -17.81 -7.40
C SER A 148 19.98 -18.08 -7.79
N GLY A 149 20.19 -18.81 -8.90
CA GLY A 149 21.51 -19.12 -9.44
C GLY A 149 21.98 -18.02 -10.39
N PRO A 150 23.29 -17.72 -10.47
CA PRO A 150 23.80 -16.80 -11.47
C PRO A 150 23.43 -17.33 -12.86
N THR A 151 22.82 -16.47 -13.68
CA THR A 151 22.65 -16.73 -15.11
C THR A 151 24.01 -17.04 -15.69
N GLU A 152 24.21 -18.27 -16.17
CA GLU A 152 25.41 -18.65 -16.91
C GLU A 152 25.59 -17.64 -18.06
N VAL A 153 26.72 -16.92 -18.04
CA VAL A 153 27.15 -16.10 -19.17
C VAL A 153 27.59 -17.10 -20.25
N PRO A 154 26.96 -17.13 -21.44
CA PRO A 154 27.38 -18.05 -22.48
C PRO A 154 28.79 -17.65 -22.98
N GLU A 155 29.69 -18.64 -23.02
CA GLU A 155 31.01 -18.54 -23.68
C GLU A 155 30.90 -18.35 -25.20
#